data_AF-A0A7J9Q2Z7-F1
#
_entry.id   AF-A0A7J9Q2Z7-F1
#
_cell.length_a   1.000
_cell.length_b   1.000
_cell.length_c   1.000
_cell.angle_alpha   90.00
_cell.angle_beta   90.00
_cell.angle_gamma   90.00
#
_symmetry.space_group_name_H-M   'P 1'
#
loop_
_entity.id
_entity.type
_entity.pdbx_description
1 polymer ?
#
loop_
_entity_poly.entity_id
_entity_poly.type
_entity_poly.pdbx_seq_one_letter_code
_entity_poly.pdbx_strand_id
1 'polypeptide(L)'
;MKRGLESLGLDVSKLESDGRLIFVDWYSRFTKRVTSIDVSGNVLKVSNDLTNLAVGIDMALKMASNHTHVRLVLEMASPTIITEGFDRVHEFLNSVRAKLKNHSCTGLVLLNPLMHPEEETRMLEEIFDGTMLIERTELHGRFQSTFRVAHLSGTAYSPARLNLSITQRGMEISGSGDTQPLVIDYDHGDEKAILGLLGIESLSPGGLPVGHSFLVWIPSSMVPSDYVKPVVMEAQKEGNALLLALSSMDTDTIGEWMSEKGLSRKGLIDRGLLQVVEWYGQKSAKVFGMEMDQGVIRTSRDLTHLGVGLDTALSKISDQFSSLAVMELLSQAIRLFDMGGVYAFAQSINAKLVDRNFTTFVLMERDAHESMINAAFEELFDGIIDIRTSGGVLEIGLVSIRGCHFQSEYRPLTKLRDRLTIDVSRRVPDSEIVETMATHGLSARLKSLEKELGSTLEEKLSLERRLAELMEKATEYERRHREMKSALEVVEGQMAKSAEASGDISGVQTQHREELAKLLKIMDDMLENLPDDVVNSFAASEDFKLYEKILNIYLEEKE
;
A
#
# COMPACT_ATOMS: atom_id res chain seq x y z
N MET A 1 10.27 -3.15 6.80
CA MET A 1 11.65 -3.39 7.33
C MET A 1 12.73 -2.61 6.59
N LYS A 2 12.95 -2.78 5.27
CA LYS A 2 14.03 -2.08 4.53
C LYS A 2 14.02 -0.55 4.71
N ARG A 3 12.88 0.11 4.48
CA ARG A 3 12.70 1.57 4.72
C ARG A 3 13.09 1.97 6.15
N GLY A 4 12.72 1.16 7.13
CA GLY A 4 13.09 1.39 8.53
C GLY A 4 14.61 1.36 8.74
N LEU A 5 15.33 0.41 8.14
CA LEU A 5 16.79 0.37 8.19
C LEU A 5 17.43 1.56 7.45
N GLU A 6 16.91 1.93 6.29
CA GLU A 6 17.38 3.08 5.51
C GLU A 6 17.22 4.39 6.28
N SER A 7 16.11 4.56 6.99
CA SER A 7 15.86 5.73 7.84
C SER A 7 16.86 5.87 8.99
N LEU A 8 17.44 4.75 9.46
CA LEU A 8 18.53 4.75 10.45
C LEU A 8 19.89 5.11 9.82
N GLY A 9 19.91 5.50 8.54
CA GLY A 9 21.12 5.84 7.79
C GLY A 9 21.91 4.62 7.31
N LEU A 10 21.31 3.42 7.30
CA LEU A 10 21.97 2.22 6.81
C LEU A 10 21.81 2.10 5.29
N ASP A 11 22.93 1.83 4.60
CA ASP A 11 22.91 1.48 3.18
C ASP A 11 22.49 0.01 3.02
N VAL A 12 21.17 -0.22 2.96
CA VAL A 12 20.58 -1.55 2.84
C VAL A 12 21.05 -2.26 1.57
N SER A 13 21.16 -1.54 0.45
CA SER A 13 21.59 -2.13 -0.83
C SER A 13 23.01 -2.68 -0.74
N LYS A 14 23.91 -1.93 -0.11
CA LYS A 14 25.29 -2.39 0.13
C LYS A 14 25.36 -3.55 1.11
N LEU A 15 24.57 -3.50 2.20
CA LEU A 15 24.52 -4.61 3.17
C LEU A 15 24.01 -5.89 2.52
N GLU A 16 23.03 -5.78 1.63
CA GLU A 16 22.59 -6.90 0.80
C GLU A 16 23.71 -7.33 -0.15
N SER A 17 24.33 -6.46 -0.96
CA SER A 17 25.38 -6.90 -1.89
C SER A 17 26.57 -7.58 -1.21
N ASP A 18 26.90 -7.15 0.01
CA ASP A 18 27.99 -7.69 0.81
C ASP A 18 27.63 -9.01 1.52
N GLY A 19 26.38 -9.48 1.40
CA GLY A 19 25.87 -10.69 2.09
C GLY A 19 25.67 -10.49 3.60
N ARG A 20 25.75 -9.25 4.09
CA ARG A 20 25.66 -8.90 5.53
C ARG A 20 24.22 -8.77 6.02
N LEU A 21 23.28 -8.63 5.10
CA LEU A 21 21.85 -8.58 5.38
C LEU A 21 21.14 -9.54 4.45
N ILE A 22 20.44 -10.51 5.04
CA ILE A 22 19.71 -11.56 4.34
C ILE A 22 18.30 -11.60 4.92
N PHE A 23 17.30 -11.61 4.05
CA PHE A 23 15.90 -11.68 4.42
C PHE A 23 15.35 -13.07 4.11
N VAL A 24 14.67 -13.68 5.08
CA VAL A 24 13.81 -14.85 4.86
C VAL A 24 12.37 -14.37 4.93
N ASP A 25 11.74 -14.21 3.78
CA ASP A 25 10.42 -13.61 3.62
C ASP A 25 9.34 -14.69 3.53
N TRP A 26 8.61 -14.87 4.63
CA TRP A 26 7.42 -15.72 4.70
C TRP A 26 6.11 -14.94 4.55
N TYR A 27 6.19 -13.62 4.42
CA TYR A 27 5.03 -12.74 4.34
C TYR A 27 4.55 -12.58 2.89
N SER A 28 5.47 -12.54 1.93
CA SER A 28 5.15 -12.46 0.49
C SER A 28 4.21 -13.56 0.00
N ARG A 29 4.04 -14.67 0.73
CA ARG A 29 3.08 -15.74 0.41
C ARG A 29 1.63 -15.25 0.33
N PHE A 30 1.31 -14.13 1.01
CA PHE A 30 -0.04 -13.56 1.02
C PHE A 30 -0.36 -12.70 -0.21
N THR A 31 0.66 -12.18 -0.87
CA THR A 31 0.52 -11.31 -2.05
C THR A 31 0.98 -11.98 -3.34
N LYS A 32 1.87 -12.97 -3.23
CA LYS A 32 2.51 -13.64 -4.36
C LYS A 32 2.43 -15.16 -4.20
N ARG A 33 2.26 -15.85 -5.33
CA ARG A 33 2.29 -17.31 -5.36
C ARG A 33 3.75 -17.79 -5.24
N VAL A 34 4.10 -18.32 -4.06
CA VAL A 34 5.41 -18.95 -3.81
C VAL A 34 5.18 -20.45 -3.62
N THR A 35 5.71 -21.28 -4.52
CA THR A 35 5.47 -22.74 -4.51
C THR A 35 6.48 -23.53 -3.66
N SER A 36 7.69 -23.02 -3.50
CA SER A 36 8.74 -23.63 -2.68
C SER A 36 9.61 -22.55 -2.03
N ILE A 37 10.83 -22.33 -2.52
CA ILE A 37 11.72 -21.26 -2.10
C ILE A 37 12.18 -20.53 -3.35
N ASP A 38 11.87 -19.24 -3.42
CA ASP A 38 12.34 -18.34 -4.49
C ASP A 38 13.49 -17.49 -3.94
N VAL A 39 14.66 -17.64 -4.54
CA VAL A 39 15.89 -16.94 -4.13
C VAL A 39 16.13 -15.79 -5.10
N SER A 40 15.96 -14.56 -4.60
CA SER A 40 16.18 -13.33 -5.34
C SER A 40 17.28 -12.52 -4.65
N GLY A 41 18.54 -12.76 -5.01
CA GLY A 41 19.69 -12.15 -4.34
C GLY A 41 19.79 -12.62 -2.89
N ASN A 42 19.74 -11.68 -1.94
CA ASN A 42 19.74 -11.96 -0.49
C ASN A 42 18.35 -11.98 0.13
N VAL A 43 17.30 -12.10 -0.68
CA VAL A 43 15.93 -12.31 -0.23
C VAL A 43 15.49 -13.73 -0.62
N LEU A 44 15.20 -14.55 0.39
CA LEU A 44 14.65 -15.89 0.23
C LEU A 44 13.15 -15.84 0.54
N LYS A 45 12.32 -15.87 -0.49
CA LYS A 45 10.86 -15.96 -0.32
C LYS A 45 10.46 -17.41 -0.16
N VAL A 46 9.63 -17.68 0.83
CA VAL A 46 9.29 -19.04 1.24
C VAL A 46 7.78 -19.27 1.10
N SER A 47 7.40 -20.46 0.61
CA SER A 47 6.00 -20.91 0.56
C SER A 47 5.39 -21.06 1.96
N ASN A 48 4.09 -21.35 2.00
CA ASN A 48 3.31 -21.43 3.24
C ASN A 48 3.67 -22.59 4.21
N ASP A 49 4.67 -23.41 3.93
CA ASP A 49 5.02 -24.55 4.78
C ASP A 49 6.19 -24.23 5.74
N LEU A 50 6.05 -24.62 7.02
CA LEU A 50 7.09 -24.50 8.04
C LEU A 50 8.37 -25.26 7.67
N THR A 51 8.26 -26.36 6.92
CA THR A 51 9.44 -27.08 6.43
C THR A 51 10.26 -26.20 5.50
N ASN A 52 9.61 -25.56 4.53
CA ASN A 52 10.28 -24.65 3.61
C ASN A 52 10.84 -23.43 4.33
N LEU A 53 10.17 -22.93 5.37
CA LEU A 53 10.71 -21.85 6.21
C LEU A 53 11.97 -22.29 6.95
N ALA A 54 11.97 -23.49 7.52
CA ALA A 54 13.15 -24.04 8.19
C ALA A 54 14.32 -24.22 7.20
N VAL A 55 14.04 -24.63 5.97
CA VAL A 55 15.04 -24.73 4.89
C VAL A 55 15.53 -23.34 4.47
N GLY A 56 14.64 -22.36 4.33
CA GLY A 56 15.01 -20.98 4.01
C GLY A 56 15.93 -20.36 5.07
N ILE A 57 15.66 -20.58 6.35
CA ILE A 57 16.54 -20.17 7.46
C ILE A 57 17.91 -20.85 7.36
N ASP A 58 17.94 -22.15 7.10
CA ASP A 58 19.19 -22.91 6.94
C ASP A 58 20.03 -22.41 5.75
N MET A 59 19.38 -22.09 4.63
CA MET A 59 20.01 -21.47 3.46
C MET A 59 20.58 -20.09 3.80
N ALA A 60 19.83 -19.25 4.50
CA ALA A 60 20.29 -17.93 4.94
C ALA A 60 21.52 -18.03 5.87
N LEU A 61 21.52 -18.97 6.82
CA LEU A 61 22.68 -19.22 7.69
C LEU A 61 23.91 -19.70 6.92
N LYS A 62 23.73 -20.52 5.87
CA LYS A 62 24.81 -20.93 4.96
C LYS A 62 25.34 -19.76 4.15
N MET A 63 24.48 -18.89 3.65
CA MET A 63 24.88 -17.68 2.93
C MET A 63 25.69 -16.73 3.83
N ALA A 64 25.35 -16.65 5.12
CA ALA A 64 26.07 -15.85 6.10
C ALA A 64 27.37 -16.49 6.64
N SER A 65 27.72 -17.71 6.22
CA SER A 65 28.82 -18.50 6.81
C SER A 65 30.21 -17.87 6.65
N ASN A 66 30.37 -16.95 5.70
CA ASN A 66 31.63 -16.21 5.50
C ASN A 66 31.82 -15.08 6.53
N HIS A 67 30.85 -14.82 7.40
CA HIS A 67 30.92 -13.79 8.44
C HIS A 67 31.21 -14.41 9.81
N THR A 68 32.08 -13.76 10.58
CA THR A 68 32.51 -14.25 11.90
C THR A 68 31.42 -14.18 12.97
N HIS A 69 30.45 -13.26 12.80
CA HIS A 69 29.36 -13.05 13.73
C HIS A 69 28.05 -12.98 12.97
N VAL A 70 27.22 -14.02 13.11
CA VAL A 70 25.91 -14.10 12.47
C VAL A 70 24.83 -13.92 13.53
N ARG A 71 23.86 -13.05 13.26
CA ARG A 71 22.70 -12.82 14.11
C ARG A 71 21.42 -13.09 13.33
N LEU A 72 20.46 -13.77 13.95
CA LEU A 72 19.12 -13.99 13.41
C LEU A 72 18.11 -13.25 14.28
N VAL A 73 17.15 -12.56 13.67
CA VAL A 73 15.94 -12.08 14.34
C VAL A 73 14.73 -12.76 13.69
N LEU A 74 13.91 -13.42 14.49
CA LEU A 74 12.72 -14.15 14.06
C LEU A 74 11.49 -13.48 14.68
N GLU A 75 10.76 -12.69 13.88
CA GLU A 75 9.59 -11.91 14.33
C GLU A 75 8.26 -12.71 14.29
N MET A 76 8.25 -13.84 13.59
CA MET A 76 7.00 -14.49 13.16
C MET A 76 6.44 -15.55 14.11
N ALA A 77 7.02 -15.78 15.29
CA ALA A 77 6.64 -16.92 16.14
C ALA A 77 5.15 -16.83 16.55
N SER A 78 4.73 -15.68 17.08
CA SER A 78 3.36 -15.46 17.53
C SER A 78 2.30 -15.65 16.43
N PRO A 79 2.40 -14.96 15.27
CA PRO A 79 1.46 -15.15 14.17
C PRO A 79 1.41 -16.59 13.67
N THR A 80 2.56 -17.27 13.66
CA THR A 80 2.67 -18.65 13.20
C THR A 80 1.93 -19.62 14.12
N ILE A 81 2.02 -19.44 15.44
CA ILE A 81 1.31 -20.30 16.41
C ILE A 81 -0.20 -20.21 16.18
N ILE A 82 -0.74 -19.01 15.96
CA ILE A 82 -2.18 -18.82 15.69
C ILE A 82 -2.61 -19.56 14.42
N THR A 83 -1.80 -19.51 13.35
CA THR A 83 -2.20 -20.08 12.05
C THR A 83 -1.88 -21.57 11.89
N GLU A 84 -0.78 -22.05 12.48
CA GLU A 84 -0.28 -23.42 12.28
C GLU A 84 -0.47 -24.33 13.52
N GLY A 85 -0.80 -23.74 14.67
CA GLY A 85 -0.94 -24.43 15.95
C GLY A 85 0.37 -24.53 16.74
N PHE A 86 0.25 -24.53 18.07
CA PHE A 86 1.38 -24.53 19.01
C PHE A 86 2.37 -25.67 18.78
N ASP A 87 1.91 -26.92 18.75
CA ASP A 87 2.77 -28.11 18.70
C ASP A 87 3.73 -28.08 17.49
N ARG A 88 3.19 -27.74 16.31
CA ARG A 88 3.97 -27.67 15.07
C ARG A 88 5.02 -26.55 15.12
N VAL A 89 4.66 -25.40 15.70
CA VAL A 89 5.60 -24.28 15.85
C VAL A 89 6.66 -24.56 16.92
N HIS A 90 6.29 -25.22 18.00
CA HIS A 90 7.21 -25.64 19.05
C HIS A 90 8.29 -26.60 18.50
N GLU A 91 7.92 -27.59 17.68
CA GLU A 91 8.88 -28.46 16.98
C GLU A 91 9.75 -27.68 16.00
N PHE A 92 9.15 -26.77 15.23
CA PHE A 92 9.87 -25.89 14.31
C PHE A 92 10.92 -25.02 15.02
N LEU A 93 10.56 -24.37 16.14
CA LEU A 93 11.46 -23.51 16.91
C LEU A 93 12.59 -24.32 17.55
N ASN A 94 12.33 -25.53 18.03
CA ASN A 94 13.37 -26.45 18.47
C ASN A 94 14.38 -26.79 17.35
N SER A 95 13.88 -27.05 16.14
CA SER A 95 14.71 -27.28 14.96
C SER A 95 15.55 -26.04 14.59
N VAL A 96 14.94 -24.85 14.62
CA VAL A 96 15.64 -23.57 14.39
C VAL A 96 16.73 -23.35 15.44
N ARG A 97 16.45 -23.57 16.73
CA ARG A 97 17.45 -23.49 17.80
C ARG A 97 18.66 -24.39 17.53
N ALA A 98 18.43 -25.64 17.14
CA ALA A 98 19.50 -26.58 16.82
C ALA A 98 20.37 -26.08 15.65
N LYS A 99 19.75 -25.54 14.59
CA LYS A 99 20.46 -24.93 13.45
C LYS A 99 21.30 -23.72 13.86
N LEU A 100 20.75 -22.84 14.70
CA LEU A 100 21.48 -21.67 15.21
C LEU A 100 22.72 -22.09 16.00
N LYS A 101 22.61 -23.12 16.85
CA LYS A 101 23.76 -23.68 17.59
C LYS A 101 24.82 -24.25 16.64
N ASN A 102 24.41 -25.00 15.61
CA ASN A 102 25.34 -25.57 14.62
C ASN A 102 26.11 -24.50 13.84
N HIS A 103 25.47 -23.36 13.58
CA HIS A 103 26.06 -22.24 12.85
C HIS A 103 26.73 -21.19 13.75
N SER A 104 26.82 -21.42 15.06
CA SER A 104 27.32 -20.43 16.03
C SER A 104 26.64 -19.06 15.89
N CYS A 105 25.34 -19.07 15.58
CA CYS A 105 24.54 -17.88 15.34
C CYS A 105 23.79 -17.47 16.61
N THR A 106 23.81 -16.18 16.94
CA THR A 106 22.96 -15.63 18.01
C THR A 106 21.56 -15.33 17.47
N GLY A 107 20.55 -16.04 17.96
CA GLY A 107 19.16 -15.81 17.58
C GLY A 107 18.38 -14.99 18.61
N LEU A 108 17.50 -14.11 18.13
CA LEU A 108 16.43 -13.49 18.90
C LEU A 108 15.10 -13.91 18.30
N VAL A 109 14.21 -14.48 19.11
CA VAL A 109 12.85 -14.83 18.72
C VAL A 109 11.90 -13.89 19.43
N LEU A 110 11.03 -13.21 18.69
CA LEU A 110 10.02 -12.33 19.24
C LEU A 110 8.74 -13.12 19.47
N LEU A 111 8.19 -13.00 20.67
CA LEU A 111 6.95 -13.64 21.08
C LEU A 111 6.14 -12.60 21.85
N ASN A 112 4.86 -12.48 21.49
CA ASN A 112 3.87 -11.74 22.26
C ASN A 112 3.12 -12.72 23.16
N PRO A 113 3.41 -12.75 24.48
CA PRO A 113 2.83 -13.74 25.38
C PRO A 113 1.33 -13.56 25.59
N LEU A 114 0.77 -12.38 25.25
CA LEU A 114 -0.66 -12.13 25.38
C LEU A 114 -1.49 -12.81 24.29
N MET A 115 -0.85 -13.27 23.21
CA MET A 115 -1.50 -13.98 22.09
C MET A 115 -1.69 -15.47 22.34
N HIS A 116 -1.11 -16.02 23.41
CA HIS A 116 -1.07 -17.46 23.65
C HIS A 116 -1.47 -17.79 25.09
N PRO A 117 -1.95 -19.01 25.36
CA PRO A 117 -2.07 -19.54 26.70
C PRO A 117 -0.74 -19.41 27.47
N GLU A 118 -0.83 -19.18 28.79
CA GLU A 118 0.35 -19.02 29.63
C GLU A 118 1.21 -20.30 29.65
N GLU A 119 0.57 -21.47 29.61
CA GLU A 119 1.26 -22.77 29.56
C GLU A 119 2.11 -22.91 28.29
N GLU A 120 1.56 -22.53 27.12
CA GLU A 120 2.26 -22.50 25.85
C GLU A 120 3.44 -21.54 25.86
N THR A 121 3.26 -20.35 26.43
CA THR A 121 4.32 -19.37 26.59
C THR A 121 5.46 -19.92 27.45
N ARG A 122 5.15 -20.55 28.59
CA ARG A 122 6.16 -21.16 29.48
C ARG A 122 6.93 -22.28 28.78
N MET A 123 6.23 -23.14 28.03
CA MET A 123 6.87 -24.20 27.24
C MET A 123 7.85 -23.64 26.20
N LEU A 124 7.52 -22.51 25.56
CA LEU A 124 8.43 -21.84 24.64
C LEU A 124 9.64 -21.24 25.36
N GLU A 125 9.46 -20.65 26.55
CA GLU A 125 10.57 -20.12 27.34
C GLU A 125 11.61 -21.20 27.68
N GLU A 126 11.18 -22.43 27.96
CA GLU A 126 12.07 -23.56 28.27
C GLU A 126 12.94 -24.02 27.08
N ILE A 127 12.51 -23.74 25.85
CA ILE A 127 13.30 -24.07 24.65
C ILE A 127 14.52 -23.17 24.55
N PHE A 128 14.46 -21.91 24.99
CA PHE A 128 15.51 -20.93 24.72
C PHE A 128 16.54 -20.85 25.84
N ASP A 129 17.76 -20.44 25.50
CA ASP A 129 18.84 -20.30 26.48
C ASP A 129 18.67 -19.02 27.33
N GLY A 130 17.66 -18.18 27.06
CA GLY A 130 17.30 -17.00 27.84
C GLY A 130 16.02 -16.31 27.36
N THR A 131 15.37 -15.59 28.27
CA THR A 131 14.10 -14.88 28.06
C THR A 131 14.22 -13.43 28.55
N MET A 132 13.86 -12.50 27.68
CA MET A 132 13.77 -11.06 27.98
C MET A 132 12.33 -10.62 27.81
N LEU A 133 11.85 -9.77 28.72
CA LEU A 133 10.46 -9.34 28.76
C LEU A 133 10.38 -7.82 28.64
N ILE A 134 9.51 -7.38 27.75
CA ILE A 134 9.09 -5.98 27.61
C ILE A 134 7.63 -5.92 28.09
N GLU A 135 7.40 -5.23 29.19
CA GLU A 135 6.08 -5.09 29.81
C GLU A 135 5.63 -3.64 29.63
N ARG A 136 4.38 -3.42 29.20
CA ARG A 136 3.79 -2.09 29.07
C ARG A 136 2.60 -1.94 30.02
N THR A 137 2.58 -0.87 30.79
CA THR A 137 1.53 -0.59 31.78
C THR A 137 0.94 0.80 31.59
N GLU A 138 -0.38 0.92 31.69
CA GLU A 138 -1.06 2.23 31.74
C GLU A 138 -1.07 2.74 33.19
N LEU A 139 -0.54 3.94 33.42
CA LEU A 139 -0.58 4.65 34.68
C LEU A 139 -1.12 6.06 34.44
N HIS A 140 -2.28 6.36 35.02
CA HIS A 140 -2.95 7.67 34.93
C HIS A 140 -3.17 8.16 33.48
N GLY A 141 -3.55 7.27 32.57
CA GLY A 141 -3.79 7.60 31.16
C GLY A 141 -2.53 7.76 30.32
N ARG A 142 -1.36 7.40 30.85
CA ARG A 142 -0.08 7.35 30.13
C ARG A 142 0.47 5.94 30.13
N PHE A 143 1.14 5.55 29.05
CA PHE A 143 1.77 4.25 28.99
C PHE A 143 3.26 4.32 29.38
N GLN A 144 3.69 3.42 30.26
CA GLN A 144 5.08 3.22 30.63
C GLN A 144 5.53 1.83 30.16
N SER A 145 6.70 1.75 29.53
CA SER A 145 7.30 0.48 29.15
C SER A 145 8.46 0.14 30.09
N THR A 146 8.62 -1.14 30.41
CA THR A 146 9.70 -1.65 31.25
C THR A 146 10.34 -2.86 30.59
N PHE A 147 11.63 -3.06 30.84
CA PHE A 147 12.43 -4.17 30.34
C PHE A 147 13.00 -4.97 31.52
N ARG A 148 13.00 -6.30 31.43
CA ARG A 148 13.71 -7.17 32.38
C ARG A 148 14.25 -8.43 31.69
N VAL A 149 15.35 -8.96 32.21
CA VAL A 149 15.83 -10.30 31.86
C VAL A 149 15.20 -11.29 32.84
N ALA A 150 14.32 -12.16 32.36
CA ALA A 150 13.63 -13.15 33.20
C ALA A 150 14.51 -14.35 33.47
N HIS A 151 15.15 -14.86 32.42
CA HIS A 151 16.01 -16.03 32.46
C HIS A 151 17.20 -15.84 31.53
N LEU A 152 18.39 -16.30 31.94
CA LEU A 152 19.55 -16.39 31.06
C LEU A 152 20.47 -17.51 31.55
N SER A 153 20.69 -18.51 30.70
CA SER A 153 21.54 -19.66 30.99
C SER A 153 23.02 -19.33 30.80
N GLY A 154 23.86 -19.86 31.69
CA GLY A 154 25.32 -19.82 31.55
C GLY A 154 26.01 -18.51 31.95
N THR A 155 25.28 -17.49 32.41
CA THR A 155 25.87 -16.23 32.90
C THR A 155 25.02 -15.57 33.98
N ALA A 156 25.62 -14.69 34.78
CA ALA A 156 24.89 -13.84 35.71
C ALA A 156 24.10 -12.76 34.96
N TYR A 157 22.90 -12.44 35.47
CA TYR A 157 22.05 -11.37 34.96
C TYR A 157 21.31 -10.66 36.10
N SER A 158 20.80 -9.46 35.84
CA SER A 158 19.94 -8.73 36.78
C SER A 158 18.47 -8.97 36.44
N PRO A 159 17.64 -9.43 37.39
CA PRO A 159 16.19 -9.55 37.19
C PRO A 159 15.44 -8.23 37.42
N ALA A 160 16.16 -7.13 37.70
CA ALA A 160 15.54 -5.83 37.96
C ALA A 160 14.75 -5.33 36.74
N ARG A 161 13.59 -4.72 37.01
CA ARG A 161 12.83 -3.97 36.01
C ARG A 161 13.52 -2.64 35.73
N LEU A 162 13.83 -2.40 34.48
CA LEU A 162 14.43 -1.17 33.97
C LEU A 162 13.38 -0.40 33.17
N ASN A 163 13.45 0.93 33.19
CA ASN A 163 12.56 1.74 32.36
C ASN A 163 13.01 1.61 30.91
N LEU A 164 12.04 1.36 30.02
CA LEU A 164 12.25 1.33 28.60
C LEU A 164 11.57 2.55 27.99
N SER A 165 12.35 3.39 27.31
CA SER A 165 11.84 4.49 26.51
C SER A 165 12.20 4.27 25.05
N ILE A 166 11.25 4.47 24.16
CA ILE A 166 11.54 4.57 22.73
C ILE A 166 11.90 6.04 22.49
N THR A 167 13.18 6.29 22.27
CA THR A 167 13.69 7.63 21.97
C THR A 167 14.00 7.75 20.49
N GLN A 168 14.43 8.94 20.08
CA GLN A 168 15.00 9.17 18.77
C GLN A 168 16.29 8.39 18.50
N ARG A 169 16.78 7.52 19.41
CA ARG A 169 17.91 6.60 19.15
C ARG A 169 17.48 5.14 19.06
N GLY A 170 16.19 4.88 19.23
CA GLY A 170 15.61 3.55 19.33
C GLY A 170 15.23 3.22 20.76
N MET A 171 15.36 1.94 21.12
CA MET A 171 15.06 1.49 22.47
C MET A 171 16.20 1.90 23.42
N GLU A 172 15.88 2.76 24.37
CA GLU A 172 16.77 3.16 25.45
C GLU A 172 16.31 2.55 26.76
N ILE A 173 17.22 1.84 27.42
CA ILE A 173 16.99 1.24 28.73
C ILE A 173 17.76 2.09 29.72
N SER A 174 17.05 2.88 30.52
CA SER A 174 17.68 3.73 31.53
C SER A 174 17.49 3.14 32.93
N GLY A 175 18.61 2.99 33.64
CA GLY A 175 18.62 3.08 35.09
C GLY A 175 18.91 4.53 35.43
N SER A 176 17.97 5.22 36.08
CA SER A 176 18.03 6.64 36.50
C SER A 176 19.35 7.37 36.17
N GLY A 177 19.40 8.13 35.08
CA GLY A 177 20.55 8.99 34.77
C GLY A 177 20.65 9.46 33.32
N ASP A 178 20.80 10.78 33.17
CA ASP A 178 20.92 11.55 31.93
C ASP A 178 21.99 11.04 30.95
N THR A 179 21.64 11.02 29.66
CA THR A 179 22.60 11.30 28.58
C THR A 179 21.97 12.15 27.49
N GLN A 180 22.69 13.19 27.05
CA GLN A 180 22.25 14.16 26.04
C GLN A 180 21.96 13.52 24.67
N PRO A 181 20.99 14.06 23.88
CA PRO A 181 20.46 13.44 22.68
C PRO A 181 21.33 13.62 21.43
N LEU A 182 21.25 12.62 20.54
CA LEU A 182 21.72 12.63 19.16
C LEU A 182 20.47 12.29 18.38
N VAL A 183 20.00 13.23 17.57
CA VAL A 183 18.68 13.23 16.93
C VAL A 183 18.72 12.27 15.73
N ILE A 184 17.98 11.17 15.78
CA ILE A 184 17.62 10.38 14.59
C ILE A 184 16.14 10.63 14.33
N ASP A 185 15.81 10.98 13.09
CA ASP A 185 14.44 11.22 12.66
C ASP A 185 13.71 9.88 12.53
N TYR A 186 12.84 9.59 13.49
CA TYR A 186 12.12 8.32 13.56
C TYR A 186 10.82 8.30 12.77
N ASP A 187 10.43 9.40 12.12
CA ASP A 187 9.20 9.45 11.31
C ASP A 187 9.38 8.85 9.91
N HIS A 188 10.51 8.17 9.65
CA HIS A 188 10.89 7.52 8.38
C HIS A 188 10.76 8.39 7.11
N GLY A 189 10.48 9.68 7.25
CA GLY A 189 10.06 10.55 6.15
C GLY A 189 8.68 10.19 5.58
N ASP A 190 7.87 9.41 6.30
CA ASP A 190 6.54 9.01 5.86
C ASP A 190 5.64 10.26 5.78
N GLU A 191 4.85 10.32 4.70
CA GLU A 191 3.83 11.35 4.55
C GLU A 191 2.80 11.17 5.66
N LYS A 192 2.39 12.27 6.31
CA LYS A 192 1.41 12.25 7.40
C LYS A 192 0.20 13.11 7.09
N ALA A 193 -0.97 12.67 7.52
CA ALA A 193 -2.24 13.35 7.29
C ALA A 193 -3.23 13.21 8.47
N ILE A 194 -4.24 14.08 8.50
CA ILE A 194 -5.27 14.13 9.55
C ILE A 194 -6.27 12.96 9.44
N LEU A 195 -6.56 12.51 8.21
CA LEU A 195 -7.36 11.31 7.90
C LEU A 195 -8.73 11.25 8.63
N GLY A 196 -9.42 12.39 8.75
CA GLY A 196 -10.74 12.47 9.38
C GLY A 196 -10.73 12.61 10.92
N LEU A 197 -9.56 12.67 11.55
CA LEU A 197 -9.37 12.84 12.99
C LEU A 197 -8.77 14.23 13.30
N LEU A 198 -9.59 15.28 13.26
CA LEU A 198 -9.11 16.65 13.47
C LEU A 198 -8.48 16.81 14.85
N GLY A 199 -7.26 17.35 14.93
CA GLY A 199 -6.52 17.49 16.18
C GLY A 199 -5.61 16.31 16.51
N ILE A 200 -5.56 15.26 15.66
CA ILE A 200 -4.66 14.11 15.84
C ILE A 200 -3.19 14.51 15.76
N GLU A 201 -2.87 15.63 15.09
CA GLU A 201 -1.54 16.23 15.08
C GLU A 201 -0.99 16.57 16.48
N SER A 202 -1.89 16.69 17.45
CA SER A 202 -1.55 16.94 18.84
C SER A 202 -1.09 15.69 19.60
N LEU A 203 -1.39 14.50 19.06
CA LEU A 203 -0.92 13.19 19.54
C LEU A 203 0.19 12.61 18.65
N SER A 204 0.15 12.84 17.33
CA SER A 204 1.21 12.42 16.39
C SER A 204 1.56 13.61 15.50
N PRO A 205 2.72 14.27 15.68
CA PRO A 205 3.09 15.45 14.90
C PRO A 205 2.97 15.22 13.39
N GLY A 206 2.31 16.14 12.69
CA GLY A 206 2.03 16.02 11.26
C GLY A 206 0.82 15.15 10.90
N GLY A 207 0.26 14.40 11.86
CA GLY A 207 -0.87 13.50 11.66
C GLY A 207 -0.47 12.03 11.74
N LEU A 208 -1.28 11.16 11.15
CA LEU A 208 -1.01 9.73 11.03
C LEU A 208 -0.25 9.41 9.73
N PRO A 209 0.69 8.46 9.73
CA PRO A 209 1.39 8.06 8.52
C PRO A 209 0.44 7.47 7.46
N VAL A 210 0.60 7.92 6.23
CA VAL A 210 -0.11 7.45 5.04
C VAL A 210 0.50 6.12 4.57
N GLY A 211 -0.34 5.21 4.05
CA GLY A 211 0.07 3.87 3.64
C GLY A 211 0.16 2.86 4.79
N HIS A 212 -0.13 3.28 6.03
CA HIS A 212 -0.12 2.41 7.20
C HIS A 212 -1.50 1.81 7.47
N SER A 213 -1.50 0.66 8.12
CA SER A 213 -2.71 -0.01 8.60
C SER A 213 -2.95 0.26 10.09
N PHE A 214 -4.16 0.68 10.45
CA PHE A 214 -4.53 1.05 11.82
C PHE A 214 -5.68 0.19 12.31
N LEU A 215 -5.50 -0.47 13.46
CA LEU A 215 -6.61 -1.00 14.23
C LEU A 215 -7.24 0.15 15.02
N VAL A 216 -8.55 0.26 14.97
CA VAL A 216 -9.32 1.25 15.71
C VAL A 216 -10.26 0.51 16.65
N TRP A 217 -9.96 0.57 17.94
CA TRP A 217 -10.85 0.10 18.98
C TRP A 217 -11.98 1.11 19.19
N ILE A 218 -13.22 0.67 18.98
CA ILE A 218 -14.42 1.47 19.17
C ILE A 218 -15.16 0.97 20.43
N PRO A 219 -15.61 1.86 21.32
CA PRO A 219 -16.37 1.48 22.50
C PRO A 219 -17.83 1.17 22.12
N SER A 220 -18.50 0.33 22.89
CA SER A 220 -19.91 -0.04 22.67
C SER A 220 -20.89 1.13 22.66
N SER A 221 -20.50 2.29 23.20
CA SER A 221 -21.27 3.53 23.19
C SER A 221 -21.19 4.31 21.86
N MET A 222 -20.34 3.89 20.92
CA MET A 222 -20.15 4.52 19.62
C MET A 222 -20.51 3.53 18.52
N VAL A 223 -21.33 3.95 17.56
CA VAL A 223 -21.67 3.08 16.42
C VAL A 223 -20.61 3.24 15.32
N PRO A 224 -20.31 2.20 14.52
CA PRO A 224 -19.25 2.28 13.50
C PRO A 224 -19.42 3.46 12.52
N SER A 225 -20.66 3.80 12.17
CA SER A 225 -20.95 4.94 11.27
C SER A 225 -20.45 6.29 11.81
N ASP A 226 -20.32 6.43 13.13
CA ASP A 226 -19.79 7.64 13.76
C ASP A 226 -18.30 7.85 13.46
N TYR A 227 -17.56 6.78 13.18
CA TYR A 227 -16.17 6.82 12.78
C TYR A 227 -16.03 6.84 11.26
N VAL A 228 -16.77 5.97 10.57
CA VAL A 228 -16.68 5.80 9.11
C VAL A 228 -17.05 7.08 8.38
N LYS A 229 -18.13 7.78 8.77
CA LYS A 229 -18.59 8.98 8.06
C LYS A 229 -17.52 10.09 8.00
N PRO A 230 -16.92 10.54 9.12
CA PRO A 230 -15.82 11.52 9.09
C PRO A 230 -14.65 11.14 8.16
N VAL A 231 -14.20 9.88 8.21
CA VAL A 231 -13.09 9.40 7.38
C VAL A 231 -13.47 9.42 5.90
N VAL A 232 -14.67 8.95 5.55
CA VAL A 232 -15.20 9.01 4.18
C VAL A 232 -15.27 10.45 3.67
N MET A 233 -15.78 11.38 4.48
CA MET A 233 -15.94 12.77 4.08
C MET A 233 -14.60 13.46 3.83
N GLU A 234 -13.60 13.22 4.69
CA GLU A 234 -12.26 13.77 4.50
C GLU A 234 -11.56 13.12 3.30
N ALA A 235 -11.68 11.81 3.13
CA ALA A 235 -11.11 11.11 1.99
C ALA A 235 -11.61 11.67 0.65
N GLN A 236 -12.92 11.92 0.55
CA GLN A 236 -13.51 12.52 -0.66
C GLN A 236 -13.07 13.96 -0.87
N LYS A 237 -12.93 14.76 0.20
CA LYS A 237 -12.44 16.14 0.13
C LYS A 237 -11.00 16.22 -0.41
N GLU A 238 -10.14 15.29 0.00
CA GLU A 238 -8.75 15.21 -0.45
C GLU A 238 -8.59 14.47 -1.79
N GLY A 239 -9.67 13.95 -2.39
CA GLY A 239 -9.63 13.24 -3.66
C GLY A 239 -9.07 11.81 -3.56
N ASN A 240 -9.03 11.22 -2.37
CA ASN A 240 -8.58 9.86 -2.16
C ASN A 240 -9.57 8.84 -2.75
N ALA A 241 -9.05 7.78 -3.38
CA ALA A 241 -9.86 6.62 -3.69
C ALA A 241 -10.21 5.85 -2.41
N LEU A 242 -11.40 5.28 -2.34
CA LEU A 242 -11.94 4.73 -1.11
C LEU A 242 -12.44 3.28 -1.27
N LEU A 243 -11.94 2.38 -0.44
CA LEU A 243 -12.49 1.04 -0.23
C LEU A 243 -13.27 1.00 1.08
N LEU A 244 -14.54 0.61 1.04
CA LEU A 244 -15.34 0.35 2.23
C LEU A 244 -15.71 -1.12 2.29
N ALA A 245 -15.43 -1.78 3.40
CA ALA A 245 -15.86 -3.15 3.63
C ALA A 245 -16.67 -3.23 4.92
N LEU A 246 -17.97 -3.46 4.81
CA LEU A 246 -18.95 -3.18 5.87
C LEU A 246 -19.76 -4.43 6.21
N SER A 247 -19.96 -4.70 7.51
CA SER A 247 -20.74 -5.85 7.99
C SER A 247 -21.95 -5.49 8.84
N SER A 248 -21.97 -4.30 9.46
CA SER A 248 -23.06 -3.82 10.31
C SER A 248 -23.76 -2.54 9.81
N MET A 249 -23.25 -1.94 8.72
CA MET A 249 -23.78 -0.70 8.14
C MET A 249 -24.50 -0.92 6.82
N ASP A 250 -25.59 -0.18 6.61
CA ASP A 250 -26.33 -0.14 5.35
C ASP A 250 -25.57 0.68 4.29
N THR A 251 -25.43 0.12 3.09
CA THR A 251 -24.71 0.76 1.97
C THR A 251 -25.48 1.92 1.35
N ASP A 252 -26.80 2.00 1.55
CA ASP A 252 -27.59 3.13 1.11
C ASP A 252 -27.32 4.39 1.94
N THR A 253 -27.01 4.24 3.23
CA THR A 253 -26.56 5.36 4.09
C THR A 253 -25.27 6.00 3.58
N ILE A 254 -24.38 5.23 2.94
CA ILE A 254 -23.17 5.78 2.30
C ILE A 254 -23.54 6.65 1.10
N GLY A 255 -24.53 6.22 0.31
CA GLY A 255 -25.06 6.98 -0.82
C GLY A 255 -25.70 8.30 -0.39
N GLU A 256 -26.40 8.32 0.74
CA GLU A 256 -26.95 9.53 1.35
C GLU A 256 -25.85 10.52 1.73
N TRP A 257 -24.77 10.06 2.40
CA TRP A 257 -23.65 10.93 2.79
C TRP A 257 -22.95 11.57 1.59
N MET A 258 -22.79 10.82 0.50
CA MET A 258 -22.23 11.35 -0.74
C MET A 258 -23.17 12.37 -1.38
N SER A 259 -24.47 12.09 -1.36
CA SER A 259 -25.49 13.00 -1.89
C SER A 259 -25.57 14.31 -1.10
N GLU A 260 -25.36 14.28 0.23
CA GLU A 260 -25.25 15.48 1.08
C GLU A 260 -24.13 16.43 0.60
N LYS A 261 -23.12 15.91 -0.11
CA LYS A 261 -22.01 16.68 -0.69
C LYS A 261 -22.13 16.92 -2.20
N GLY A 262 -23.27 16.56 -2.80
CA GLY A 262 -23.49 16.69 -4.24
C GLY A 262 -22.71 15.68 -5.08
N LEU A 263 -22.26 14.57 -4.50
CA LEU A 263 -21.52 13.52 -5.18
C LEU A 263 -22.43 12.35 -5.55
N SER A 264 -22.22 11.77 -6.73
CA SER A 264 -22.91 10.55 -7.17
C SER A 264 -22.09 9.31 -6.78
N ARG A 265 -22.67 8.42 -5.97
CA ARG A 265 -22.09 7.10 -5.62
C ARG A 265 -21.66 6.35 -6.88
N LYS A 266 -22.56 6.24 -7.86
CA LYS A 266 -22.29 5.57 -9.14
C LYS A 266 -21.13 6.24 -9.89
N GLY A 267 -21.13 7.57 -9.98
CA GLY A 267 -20.05 8.29 -10.65
C GLY A 267 -18.68 8.13 -9.99
N LEU A 268 -18.60 7.93 -8.67
CA LEU A 268 -17.35 7.61 -7.99
C LEU A 268 -16.89 6.18 -8.26
N ILE A 269 -17.83 5.22 -8.28
CA ILE A 269 -17.53 3.82 -8.60
C ILE A 269 -17.04 3.68 -10.05
N ASP A 270 -17.74 4.30 -11.00
CA ASP A 270 -17.40 4.24 -12.44
C ASP A 270 -16.01 4.85 -12.72
N ARG A 271 -15.54 5.78 -11.88
CA ARG A 271 -14.21 6.40 -11.95
C ARG A 271 -13.13 5.64 -11.15
N GLY A 272 -13.48 4.54 -10.48
CA GLY A 272 -12.55 3.79 -9.63
C GLY A 272 -12.14 4.52 -8.35
N LEU A 273 -12.93 5.51 -7.90
CA LEU A 273 -12.68 6.31 -6.69
C LEU A 273 -13.44 5.78 -5.46
N LEU A 274 -14.36 4.85 -5.66
CA LEU A 274 -15.11 4.21 -4.58
C LEU A 274 -15.35 2.74 -4.93
N GLN A 275 -15.11 1.86 -3.97
CA GLN A 275 -15.59 0.48 -4.01
C GLN A 275 -16.18 0.11 -2.65
N VAL A 276 -17.32 -0.57 -2.67
CA VAL A 276 -18.02 -0.99 -1.45
C VAL A 276 -18.22 -2.50 -1.48
N VAL A 277 -17.67 -3.18 -0.49
CA VAL A 277 -17.91 -4.59 -0.21
C VAL A 277 -18.90 -4.67 0.93
N GLU A 278 -20.08 -5.19 0.63
CA GLU A 278 -21.16 -5.37 1.58
C GLU A 278 -21.19 -6.81 2.05
N TRP A 279 -20.89 -6.99 3.33
CA TRP A 279 -21.15 -8.21 4.08
C TRP A 279 -22.34 -8.08 5.04
N TYR A 280 -22.98 -6.89 5.06
CA TYR A 280 -24.19 -6.56 5.85
C TYR A 280 -25.45 -7.28 5.39
N GLY A 281 -25.60 -7.56 4.09
CA GLY A 281 -26.78 -8.15 3.45
C GLY A 281 -27.27 -9.49 4.05
N GLN A 282 -26.51 -10.07 4.99
CA GLN A 282 -26.90 -11.19 5.85
C GLN A 282 -28.25 -11.02 6.58
N LYS A 283 -28.80 -9.80 6.66
CA LYS A 283 -30.07 -9.48 7.34
C LYS A 283 -31.32 -9.50 6.43
N SER A 284 -31.18 -9.32 5.11
CA SER A 284 -32.33 -9.05 4.22
C SER A 284 -32.47 -9.97 3.01
N ALA A 285 -31.37 -10.42 2.39
CA ALA A 285 -31.39 -11.28 1.21
C ALA A 285 -30.30 -12.36 1.26
N LYS A 286 -30.62 -13.59 0.83
CA LYS A 286 -29.61 -14.66 0.71
C LYS A 286 -28.75 -14.41 -0.52
N VAL A 287 -27.51 -13.98 -0.30
CA VAL A 287 -26.47 -13.89 -1.33
C VAL A 287 -25.80 -15.26 -1.50
N PHE A 288 -25.73 -15.77 -2.72
CA PHE A 288 -25.02 -17.03 -3.03
C PHE A 288 -23.69 -16.72 -3.72
N GLY A 289 -22.58 -16.93 -3.01
CA GLY A 289 -21.26 -16.59 -3.53
C GLY A 289 -21.01 -15.08 -3.47
N MET A 290 -20.98 -14.43 -4.64
CA MET A 290 -20.74 -13.01 -4.79
C MET A 290 -21.66 -12.43 -5.87
N GLU A 291 -22.28 -11.29 -5.57
CA GLU A 291 -23.18 -10.57 -6.47
C GLU A 291 -22.72 -9.11 -6.60
N MET A 292 -22.91 -8.50 -7.78
CA MET A 292 -22.66 -7.08 -7.99
C MET A 292 -23.98 -6.37 -8.23
N ASP A 293 -24.31 -5.39 -7.39
CA ASP A 293 -25.52 -4.58 -7.54
C ASP A 293 -25.19 -3.10 -7.44
N GLN A 294 -25.51 -2.34 -8.49
CA GLN A 294 -25.24 -0.90 -8.60
C GLN A 294 -23.80 -0.49 -8.20
N GLY A 295 -22.82 -1.35 -8.45
CA GLY A 295 -21.41 -1.12 -8.12
C GLY A 295 -21.01 -1.50 -6.69
N VAL A 296 -21.93 -2.02 -5.88
CA VAL A 296 -21.65 -2.64 -4.57
C VAL A 296 -21.42 -4.13 -4.77
N ILE A 297 -20.37 -4.67 -4.15
CA ILE A 297 -20.02 -6.09 -4.17
C ILE A 297 -20.60 -6.75 -2.92
N ARG A 298 -21.65 -7.55 -3.09
CA ARG A 298 -22.27 -8.32 -2.00
C ARG A 298 -21.66 -9.71 -1.95
N THR A 299 -21.34 -10.18 -0.76
CA THR A 299 -20.72 -11.49 -0.55
C THR A 299 -21.56 -12.35 0.38
N SER A 300 -21.48 -13.68 0.21
CA SER A 300 -22.13 -14.62 1.12
C SER A 300 -21.42 -14.66 2.47
N ARG A 301 -21.95 -15.45 3.41
CA ARG A 301 -21.36 -15.57 4.75
C ARG A 301 -19.98 -16.19 4.77
N ASP A 302 -19.52 -16.84 3.70
CA ASP A 302 -18.25 -17.55 3.64
C ASP A 302 -17.05 -16.59 3.53
N LEU A 303 -16.00 -16.81 4.34
CA LEU A 303 -14.78 -15.99 4.32
C LEU A 303 -14.06 -16.01 2.97
N THR A 304 -14.15 -17.10 2.21
CA THR A 304 -13.56 -17.22 0.87
C THR A 304 -14.26 -16.27 -0.09
N HIS A 305 -15.59 -16.23 -0.09
CA HIS A 305 -16.34 -15.29 -0.94
C HIS A 305 -16.12 -13.84 -0.52
N LEU A 306 -16.00 -13.57 0.78
CA LEU A 306 -15.63 -12.24 1.28
C LEU A 306 -14.23 -11.83 0.78
N GLY A 307 -13.26 -12.74 0.84
CA GLY A 307 -11.91 -12.53 0.30
C GLY A 307 -11.90 -12.24 -1.19
N VAL A 308 -12.65 -13.04 -1.98
CA VAL A 308 -12.81 -12.80 -3.43
C VAL A 308 -13.50 -11.45 -3.70
N GLY A 309 -14.48 -11.07 -2.90
CA GLY A 309 -15.15 -9.77 -3.01
C GLY A 309 -14.21 -8.60 -2.75
N LEU A 310 -13.35 -8.71 -1.73
CA LEU A 310 -12.31 -7.72 -1.43
C LEU A 310 -11.25 -7.65 -2.52
N ASP A 311 -10.79 -8.79 -3.05
CA ASP A 311 -9.84 -8.83 -4.16
C ASP A 311 -10.42 -8.16 -5.41
N THR A 312 -11.69 -8.44 -5.70
CA THR A 312 -12.42 -7.81 -6.80
C THR A 312 -12.55 -6.31 -6.59
N ALA A 313 -12.89 -5.86 -5.37
CA ALA A 313 -13.00 -4.45 -5.04
C ALA A 313 -11.66 -3.73 -5.16
N LEU A 314 -10.60 -4.32 -4.62
CA LEU A 314 -9.24 -3.82 -4.76
C LEU A 314 -8.90 -3.62 -6.23
N SER A 315 -9.06 -4.64 -7.09
CA SER A 315 -8.72 -4.54 -8.51
C SER A 315 -9.42 -3.42 -9.28
N LYS A 316 -10.54 -2.90 -8.77
CA LYS A 316 -11.32 -1.81 -9.39
C LYS A 316 -10.97 -0.42 -8.88
N ILE A 317 -10.20 -0.31 -7.81
CA ILE A 317 -9.71 0.99 -7.33
C ILE A 317 -8.53 1.45 -8.19
N SER A 318 -8.58 2.70 -8.64
CA SER A 318 -7.53 3.32 -9.45
C SER A 318 -6.24 3.50 -8.66
N ASP A 319 -5.12 3.08 -9.24
CA ASP A 319 -3.76 3.30 -8.69
C ASP A 319 -3.24 4.73 -8.89
N GLN A 320 -4.02 5.61 -9.53
CA GLN A 320 -3.62 7.01 -9.80
C GLN A 320 -3.76 7.93 -8.58
N PHE A 321 -4.50 7.50 -7.55
CA PHE A 321 -4.83 8.32 -6.40
C PHE A 321 -4.36 7.63 -5.12
N SER A 322 -4.02 8.43 -4.11
CA SER A 322 -3.88 7.94 -2.74
C SER A 322 -5.15 7.22 -2.31
N SER A 323 -4.98 6.04 -1.73
CA SER A 323 -6.09 5.13 -1.48
C SER A 323 -6.26 4.87 0.01
N LEU A 324 -7.52 4.85 0.43
CA LEU A 324 -7.92 4.72 1.82
C LEU A 324 -8.90 3.54 1.95
N ALA A 325 -8.71 2.69 2.95
CA ALA A 325 -9.60 1.57 3.22
C ALA A 325 -10.21 1.71 4.62
N VAL A 326 -11.51 1.47 4.75
CA VAL A 326 -12.17 1.33 6.06
C VAL A 326 -12.87 -0.02 6.10
N MET A 327 -12.47 -0.86 7.05
CA MET A 327 -12.94 -2.23 7.20
C MET A 327 -13.61 -2.44 8.54
N GLU A 328 -14.88 -2.79 8.51
CA GLU A 328 -15.69 -3.15 9.67
C GLU A 328 -16.19 -4.58 9.47
N LEU A 329 -15.27 -5.55 9.54
CA LEU A 329 -15.54 -6.96 9.22
C LEU A 329 -15.11 -7.91 10.34
N LEU A 330 -14.01 -7.62 11.02
CA LEU A 330 -13.31 -8.61 11.85
C LEU A 330 -14.10 -9.01 13.09
N SER A 331 -14.72 -8.05 13.79
CA SER A 331 -15.59 -8.37 14.94
C SER A 331 -16.71 -9.34 14.58
N GLN A 332 -17.31 -9.17 13.39
CA GLN A 332 -18.36 -10.06 12.92
C GLN A 332 -17.82 -11.40 12.43
N ALA A 333 -16.62 -11.41 11.84
CA ALA A 333 -15.95 -12.64 11.41
C ALA A 333 -15.59 -13.53 12.60
N ILE A 334 -15.05 -12.97 13.69
CA ILE A 334 -14.72 -13.70 14.93
C ILE A 334 -15.97 -14.38 15.53
N ARG A 335 -17.15 -13.75 15.40
CA ARG A 335 -18.41 -14.33 15.88
C ARG A 335 -18.90 -15.52 15.06
N LEU A 336 -18.43 -15.66 13.81
CA LEU A 336 -18.95 -16.64 12.85
C LEU A 336 -17.95 -17.76 12.53
N PHE A 337 -16.66 -17.53 12.73
CA PHE A 337 -15.57 -18.41 12.30
C PHE A 337 -14.55 -18.61 13.42
N ASP A 338 -13.70 -19.62 13.26
CA ASP A 338 -12.59 -19.86 14.18
C ASP A 338 -11.51 -18.78 14.06
N MET A 339 -10.81 -18.53 15.16
CA MET A 339 -9.78 -17.48 15.23
C MET A 339 -8.65 -17.67 14.23
N GLY A 340 -8.19 -18.92 14.01
CA GLY A 340 -7.11 -19.22 13.07
C GLY A 340 -7.47 -18.81 11.64
N GLY A 341 -8.67 -19.18 11.18
CA GLY A 341 -9.21 -18.79 9.88
C GLY A 341 -9.39 -17.28 9.73
N VAL A 342 -9.96 -16.61 10.73
CA VAL A 342 -10.17 -15.15 10.68
C VAL A 342 -8.84 -14.38 10.71
N TYR A 343 -7.88 -14.82 11.53
CA TYR A 343 -6.56 -14.21 11.61
C TYR A 343 -5.80 -14.35 10.30
N ALA A 344 -5.78 -15.55 9.70
CA ALA A 344 -5.16 -15.78 8.40
C ALA A 344 -5.82 -14.94 7.28
N PHE A 345 -7.15 -14.81 7.31
CA PHE A 345 -7.89 -13.94 6.41
C PHE A 345 -7.49 -12.47 6.58
N ALA A 346 -7.50 -11.95 7.81
CA ALA A 346 -7.14 -10.57 8.10
C ALA A 346 -5.69 -10.27 7.69
N GLN A 347 -4.78 -11.21 7.96
CA GLN A 347 -3.37 -11.10 7.57
C GLN A 347 -3.21 -11.05 6.04
N SER A 348 -3.95 -11.89 5.31
CA SER A 348 -3.92 -11.87 3.85
C SER A 348 -4.44 -10.55 3.28
N ILE A 349 -5.53 -10.01 3.82
CA ILE A 349 -6.09 -8.74 3.33
C ILE A 349 -5.20 -7.56 3.70
N ASN A 350 -4.68 -7.51 4.93
CA ASN A 350 -3.75 -6.46 5.35
C ASN A 350 -2.50 -6.44 4.44
N ALA A 351 -1.94 -7.61 4.13
CA ALA A 351 -0.80 -7.74 3.22
C ALA A 351 -1.08 -7.14 1.84
N LYS A 352 -2.27 -7.40 1.27
CA LYS A 352 -2.68 -6.86 -0.04
C LYS A 352 -2.89 -5.35 -0.01
N LEU A 353 -3.43 -4.81 1.08
CA LEU A 353 -3.63 -3.38 1.26
C LEU A 353 -2.30 -2.65 1.41
N VAL A 354 -1.38 -3.18 2.22
CA VAL A 354 -0.03 -2.64 2.41
C VAL A 354 0.78 -2.70 1.11
N ASP A 355 0.70 -3.79 0.35
CA ASP A 355 1.38 -3.91 -0.96
C ASP A 355 0.91 -2.85 -1.97
N ARG A 356 -0.34 -2.40 -1.85
CA ARG A 356 -0.92 -1.30 -2.66
C ARG A 356 -0.88 0.07 -1.97
N ASN A 357 -0.13 0.21 -0.88
CA ASN A 357 0.06 1.47 -0.16
C ASN A 357 -1.26 2.13 0.30
N PHE A 358 -2.26 1.33 0.68
CA PHE A 358 -3.51 1.84 1.25
C PHE A 358 -3.29 2.30 2.69
N THR A 359 -3.81 3.49 3.02
CA THR A 359 -4.02 3.84 4.43
C THR A 359 -5.30 3.17 4.92
N THR A 360 -5.18 2.25 5.87
CA THR A 360 -6.28 1.36 6.25
C THR A 360 -6.73 1.60 7.68
N PHE A 361 -8.03 1.72 7.93
CA PHE A 361 -8.64 1.72 9.26
C PHE A 361 -9.51 0.47 9.43
N VAL A 362 -9.10 -0.42 10.34
CA VAL A 362 -9.85 -1.62 10.68
C VAL A 362 -10.56 -1.39 12.00
N LEU A 363 -11.89 -1.40 11.99
CA LEU A 363 -12.72 -1.10 13.14
C LEU A 363 -13.05 -2.39 13.90
N MET A 364 -12.75 -2.42 15.19
CA MET A 364 -13.11 -3.54 16.07
C MET A 364 -13.75 -3.03 17.37
N GLU A 365 -14.66 -3.83 17.93
CA GLU A 365 -15.34 -3.51 19.19
C GLU A 365 -14.41 -3.90 20.35
N ARG A 366 -14.06 -2.93 21.21
CA ARG A 366 -13.03 -3.13 22.25
C ARG A 366 -13.35 -4.24 23.25
N ASP A 367 -14.60 -4.29 23.69
CA ASP A 367 -15.04 -5.14 24.79
C ASP A 367 -15.82 -6.38 24.32
N ALA A 368 -15.76 -6.70 23.02
CA ALA A 368 -16.53 -7.79 22.44
C ALA A 368 -15.78 -9.13 22.40
N HIS A 369 -14.46 -9.12 22.57
CA HIS A 369 -13.60 -10.28 22.35
C HIS A 369 -12.67 -10.54 23.54
N GLU A 370 -12.15 -11.76 23.61
CA GLU A 370 -11.17 -12.16 24.62
C GLU A 370 -9.85 -11.39 24.45
N SER A 371 -9.11 -11.19 25.55
CA SER A 371 -7.85 -10.43 25.53
C SER A 371 -6.80 -11.02 24.58
N MET A 372 -6.80 -12.35 24.42
CA MET A 372 -5.90 -13.06 23.51
C MET A 372 -6.16 -12.68 22.05
N ILE A 373 -7.44 -12.60 21.68
CA ILE A 373 -7.87 -12.18 20.34
C ILE A 373 -7.46 -10.73 20.09
N ASN A 374 -7.69 -9.84 21.08
CA ASN A 374 -7.31 -8.45 20.98
C ASN A 374 -5.80 -8.28 20.76
N ALA A 375 -4.97 -8.95 21.57
CA ALA A 375 -3.52 -8.91 21.42
C ALA A 375 -3.06 -9.40 20.04
N ALA A 376 -3.71 -10.43 19.50
CA ALA A 376 -3.37 -10.97 18.18
C ALA A 376 -3.61 -9.95 17.07
N PHE A 377 -4.78 -9.30 17.06
CA PHE A 377 -5.08 -8.28 16.06
C PHE A 377 -4.24 -7.01 16.26
N GLU A 378 -3.90 -6.64 17.50
CA GLU A 378 -3.01 -5.50 17.75
C GLU A 378 -1.61 -5.70 17.14
N GLU A 379 -1.11 -6.94 17.07
CA GLU A 379 0.17 -7.24 16.43
C GLU A 379 0.11 -7.19 14.89
N LEU A 380 -1.08 -7.34 14.31
CA LEU A 380 -1.24 -7.45 12.87
C LEU A 380 -1.09 -6.11 12.14
N PHE A 381 -1.46 -5.01 12.78
CA PHE A 381 -1.55 -3.68 12.18
C PHE A 381 -0.38 -2.78 12.57
N ASP A 382 -0.13 -1.73 11.79
CA ASP A 382 1.00 -0.82 11.99
C ASP A 382 0.75 0.21 13.09
N GLY A 383 -0.50 0.52 13.39
CA GLY A 383 -0.84 1.37 14.51
C GLY A 383 -2.14 1.00 15.18
N ILE A 384 -2.24 1.33 16.47
CA ILE A 384 -3.40 1.05 17.32
C ILE A 384 -3.94 2.38 17.82
N ILE A 385 -5.14 2.70 17.37
CA ILE A 385 -5.94 3.84 17.79
C ILE A 385 -7.01 3.30 18.72
N ASP A 386 -7.11 3.90 19.90
CA ASP A 386 -7.99 3.41 20.92
C ASP A 386 -8.97 4.48 21.38
N ILE A 387 -10.25 4.24 21.12
CA ILE A 387 -11.36 5.09 21.54
C ILE A 387 -12.07 4.41 22.70
N ARG A 388 -12.28 5.14 23.79
CA ARG A 388 -12.94 4.63 24.99
C ARG A 388 -13.89 5.63 25.61
N THR A 389 -14.73 5.15 26.52
CA THR A 389 -15.61 6.00 27.32
C THR A 389 -15.13 6.00 28.76
N SER A 390 -14.68 7.15 29.26
CA SER A 390 -14.20 7.34 30.62
C SER A 390 -15.03 8.44 31.29
N GLY A 391 -15.73 8.12 32.38
CA GLY A 391 -16.58 9.10 33.08
C GLY A 391 -17.70 9.71 32.23
N GLY A 392 -18.18 9.01 31.20
CA GLY A 392 -19.18 9.50 30.25
C GLY A 392 -18.63 10.40 29.14
N VAL A 393 -17.32 10.63 29.11
CA VAL A 393 -16.62 11.37 28.05
C VAL A 393 -15.93 10.38 27.13
N LEU A 394 -16.03 10.60 25.82
CA LEU A 394 -15.25 9.85 24.84
C LEU A 394 -13.80 10.35 24.88
N GLU A 395 -12.86 9.43 24.90
CA GLU A 395 -11.43 9.70 24.84
C GLU A 395 -10.82 8.92 23.69
N ILE A 396 -9.77 9.46 23.08
CA ILE A 396 -8.96 8.81 22.06
C ILE A 396 -7.50 8.81 22.48
N GLY A 397 -6.80 7.71 22.24
CA GLY A 397 -5.37 7.57 22.47
C GLY A 397 -4.69 6.87 21.31
N LEU A 398 -3.42 7.25 21.06
CA LEU A 398 -2.52 6.48 20.22
C LEU A 398 -1.75 5.50 21.11
N VAL A 399 -2.01 4.21 20.92
CA VAL A 399 -1.38 3.15 21.71
C VAL A 399 -0.06 2.78 21.06
N SER A 400 -0.01 2.52 19.77
CA SER A 400 1.24 2.27 19.04
C SER A 400 1.14 2.79 17.62
N ILE A 401 2.27 3.21 17.07
CA ILE A 401 2.46 3.43 15.63
C ILE A 401 3.87 2.96 15.30
N ARG A 402 4.00 2.02 14.37
CA ARG A 402 5.28 1.54 13.86
C ARG A 402 5.97 2.69 13.13
N GLY A 403 7.23 2.92 13.47
CA GLY A 403 8.08 3.82 12.71
C GLY A 403 7.65 5.29 12.74
N CYS A 404 6.94 5.72 13.78
CA CYS A 404 6.51 7.10 13.93
C CYS A 404 6.58 7.53 15.40
N HIS A 405 6.89 8.79 15.63
CA HIS A 405 6.78 9.40 16.95
C HIS A 405 5.34 9.78 17.26
N PHE A 406 4.87 9.44 18.47
CA PHE A 406 3.55 9.81 18.98
C PHE A 406 3.57 9.96 20.51
N GLN A 407 2.59 10.70 21.03
CA GLN A 407 2.32 10.87 22.45
C GLN A 407 1.34 9.80 22.90
N SER A 408 1.80 8.91 23.76
CA SER A 408 0.98 7.82 24.28
C SER A 408 0.17 8.25 25.49
N GLU A 409 -0.84 9.08 25.24
CA GLU A 409 -1.80 9.57 26.22
C GLU A 409 -3.21 9.65 25.63
N TYR A 410 -4.22 9.64 26.51
CA TYR A 410 -5.61 9.82 26.12
C TYR A 410 -6.02 11.29 26.16
N ARG A 411 -6.77 11.70 25.14
CA ARG A 411 -7.35 13.04 25.01
C ARG A 411 -8.86 12.97 24.78
N PRO A 412 -9.65 13.94 25.29
CA PRO A 412 -11.07 14.01 25.01
C PRO A 412 -11.35 14.05 23.49
N LEU A 413 -12.32 13.24 23.06
CA LEU A 413 -12.80 13.14 21.70
C LEU A 413 -14.23 13.69 21.63
N THR A 414 -14.43 14.71 20.80
CA THR A 414 -15.75 15.28 20.54
C THR A 414 -16.28 14.78 19.22
N LYS A 415 -17.46 14.15 19.26
CA LYS A 415 -18.22 13.75 18.08
C LYS A 415 -19.12 14.90 17.62
N LEU A 416 -18.93 15.35 16.39
CA LEU A 416 -19.83 16.28 15.69
C LEU A 416 -20.54 15.54 14.54
N ARG A 417 -21.49 16.21 13.87
CA ARG A 417 -22.33 15.56 12.82
C ARG A 417 -21.52 14.96 11.68
N ASP A 418 -20.41 15.59 11.30
CA ASP A 418 -19.62 15.25 10.11
C ASP A 418 -18.12 15.09 10.39
N ARG A 419 -17.70 15.17 11.66
CA ARG A 419 -16.28 15.14 12.03
C ARG A 419 -16.05 14.63 13.46
N LEU A 420 -14.86 14.12 13.68
CA LEU A 420 -14.30 13.84 15.00
C LEU A 420 -13.23 14.88 15.31
N THR A 421 -13.30 15.48 16.50
CA THR A 421 -12.34 16.50 16.95
C THR A 421 -11.71 16.10 18.27
N ILE A 422 -10.38 16.12 18.33
CA ILE A 422 -9.59 15.81 19.51
C ILE A 422 -9.28 17.11 20.25
N ASP A 423 -9.49 17.13 21.55
CA ASP A 423 -9.21 18.29 22.38
C ASP A 423 -7.69 18.52 22.50
N VAL A 424 -7.25 19.71 22.09
CA VAL A 424 -5.85 20.16 22.10
C VAL A 424 -5.52 21.06 23.29
N SER A 425 -6.48 21.34 24.17
CA SER A 425 -6.35 22.32 25.25
C SER A 425 -5.49 21.86 26.44
N ARG A 426 -5.30 20.55 26.62
CA ARG A 426 -4.29 20.01 27.56
C ARG A 426 -2.88 20.22 27.00
N ARG A 427 -2.31 21.40 27.22
CA ARG A 427 -0.86 21.63 27.09
C ARG A 427 -0.14 20.89 28.22
N VAL A 428 0.90 20.14 27.87
CA VAL A 428 1.88 19.65 28.84
C VAL A 428 2.57 20.87 29.48
N PRO A 429 2.65 20.97 30.82
CA PRO A 429 3.54 21.91 31.48
C PRO A 429 4.98 21.44 31.24
N ASP A 430 5.80 22.35 30.70
CA ASP A 430 7.25 22.27 30.57
C ASP A 430 7.81 20.93 30.02
N SER A 431 7.82 20.78 28.70
CA SER A 431 8.88 20.01 28.05
C SER A 431 9.60 20.91 27.05
N GLU A 432 10.93 20.89 27.10
CA GLU A 432 11.86 21.58 26.19
C GLU A 432 11.63 21.24 24.69
N ILE A 433 10.68 20.36 24.40
CA ILE A 433 10.29 19.88 23.08
C ILE A 433 9.59 21.00 22.28
N VAL A 434 8.88 21.93 22.92
CA VAL A 434 8.08 22.95 22.23
C VAL A 434 8.94 23.95 21.42
N GLU A 435 10.17 24.23 21.85
CA GLU A 435 11.09 25.11 21.08
C GLU A 435 11.73 24.40 19.89
N THR A 436 12.01 23.10 19.99
CA THR A 436 12.42 22.25 18.84
C THR A 436 11.28 22.00 17.84
N MET A 437 10.01 22.02 18.29
CA MET A 437 8.82 21.79 17.44
C MET A 437 8.54 22.90 16.43
N ALA A 438 8.84 24.16 16.77
CA ALA A 438 8.59 25.29 15.87
C ALA A 438 9.61 25.36 14.71
N THR A 439 10.82 24.83 14.91
CA THR A 439 11.93 24.95 13.96
C THR A 439 12.04 23.75 13.01
N HIS A 440 11.68 22.54 13.43
CA HIS A 440 11.83 21.34 12.59
C HIS A 440 10.68 21.13 11.57
N GLY A 441 9.43 21.41 11.93
CA GLY A 441 8.30 21.24 11.00
C GLY A 441 8.40 22.15 9.76
N LEU A 442 8.89 23.39 9.93
CA LEU A 442 9.12 24.32 8.83
C LEU A 442 10.29 23.89 7.95
N SER A 443 11.38 23.40 8.54
CA SER A 443 12.56 22.96 7.79
C SER A 443 12.30 21.71 6.96
N ALA A 444 11.57 20.73 7.51
CA ALA A 444 11.19 19.52 6.77
C ALA A 444 10.22 19.84 5.61
N ARG A 445 9.26 20.74 5.86
CA ARG A 445 8.32 21.20 4.84
C ARG A 445 9.01 22.01 3.73
N LEU A 446 9.99 22.85 4.07
CA LEU A 446 10.83 23.55 3.10
C LEU A 446 11.60 22.57 2.21
N LYS A 447 12.23 21.56 2.81
CA LYS A 447 13.00 20.55 2.08
C LYS A 447 12.13 19.68 1.17
N SER A 448 10.89 19.39 1.58
CA SER A 448 9.90 18.70 0.74
C SER A 448 9.48 19.56 -0.46
N LEU A 449 9.16 20.84 -0.22
CA LEU A 449 8.80 21.79 -1.27
C LEU A 449 9.95 22.04 -2.25
N GLU A 450 11.20 22.08 -1.78
CA GLU A 450 12.38 22.18 -2.65
C GLU A 450 12.53 20.95 -3.57
N LYS A 451 12.24 19.75 -3.04
CA LYS A 451 12.27 18.50 -3.82
C LYS A 451 11.16 18.48 -4.88
N GLU A 452 9.94 18.87 -4.49
CA GLU A 452 8.79 18.95 -5.39
C GLU A 452 8.99 20.01 -6.48
N LEU A 453 9.59 21.15 -6.15
CA LEU A 453 9.97 22.17 -7.12
C LEU A 453 11.02 21.64 -8.11
N GLY A 454 11.99 20.86 -7.62
CA GLY A 454 13.01 20.20 -8.45
C GLY A 454 12.40 19.24 -9.47
N SER A 455 11.52 18.33 -9.04
CA SER A 455 10.86 17.39 -9.96
C SER A 455 9.98 18.09 -10.98
N THR A 456 9.27 19.15 -10.57
CA THR A 456 8.43 19.95 -11.47
C THR A 456 9.26 20.66 -12.55
N LEU A 457 10.46 21.14 -12.20
CA LEU A 457 11.38 21.74 -13.16
C LEU A 457 11.94 20.73 -14.16
N GLU A 458 12.26 19.51 -13.72
CA GLU A 458 12.70 18.43 -14.61
C GLU A 458 11.59 18.02 -15.60
N GLU A 459 10.35 17.91 -15.12
CA GLU A 459 9.21 17.60 -15.97
C GLU A 459 8.94 18.71 -16.99
N LYS A 460 9.02 19.98 -16.56
CA LYS A 460 8.92 21.12 -17.47
C LYS A 460 9.99 21.08 -18.57
N LEU A 461 11.25 20.80 -18.22
CA LEU A 461 12.34 20.70 -19.20
C LEU A 461 12.15 19.53 -20.17
N SER A 462 11.62 18.40 -19.69
CA SER A 462 11.27 17.26 -20.52
C SER A 462 10.18 17.61 -21.54
N LEU A 463 9.13 18.30 -21.09
CA LEU A 463 8.03 18.76 -21.95
C LEU A 463 8.51 19.79 -22.98
N GLU A 464 9.39 20.72 -22.60
CA GLU A 464 9.98 21.69 -23.53
C GLU A 464 10.81 21.00 -24.63
N ARG A 465 11.59 19.96 -24.30
CA ARG A 465 12.30 19.15 -25.32
C ARG A 465 11.33 18.45 -26.27
N ARG A 466 10.29 17.82 -25.72
CA ARG A 466 9.29 17.11 -26.52
C ARG A 466 8.51 18.05 -27.43
N LEU A 467 8.23 19.27 -26.97
CA LEU A 467 7.61 20.32 -27.79
C LEU A 467 8.52 20.74 -28.95
N ALA A 468 9.82 20.92 -28.69
CA ALA A 468 10.80 21.26 -29.72
C ALA A 468 10.90 20.17 -30.80
N GLU A 469 10.95 18.89 -30.40
CA GLU A 469 10.95 17.75 -31.33
C GLU A 469 9.69 17.70 -32.19
N LEU A 470 8.52 17.97 -31.60
CA LEU A 470 7.26 18.02 -32.34
C LEU A 470 7.21 19.19 -33.33
N MET A 471 7.74 20.35 -32.96
CA MET A 471 7.85 21.50 -33.87
C MET A 471 8.78 21.20 -35.04
N GLU A 472 9.92 20.57 -34.81
CA GLU A 472 10.83 20.16 -35.88
C GLU A 472 10.15 19.19 -36.86
N LYS A 473 9.48 18.16 -36.33
CA LYS A 473 8.69 17.23 -37.14
C LYS A 473 7.60 17.93 -37.95
N ALA A 474 6.89 18.87 -37.36
CA ALA A 474 5.85 19.65 -38.07
C ALA A 474 6.44 20.44 -39.25
N THR A 475 7.61 21.07 -39.08
CA THR A 475 8.28 21.78 -40.18
C THR A 475 8.74 20.83 -41.30
N GLU A 476 9.19 19.62 -40.95
CA GLU A 476 9.55 18.61 -41.95
C GLU A 476 8.32 18.14 -42.73
N TYR A 477 7.20 17.90 -42.06
CA TYR A 477 5.93 17.56 -42.69
C TYR A 477 5.45 18.66 -43.64
N GLU A 478 5.50 19.93 -43.24
CA GLU A 478 5.13 21.05 -44.13
C GLU A 478 6.06 21.17 -45.35
N ARG A 479 7.35 20.86 -45.20
CA ARG A 479 8.28 20.82 -46.33
C ARG A 479 7.89 19.70 -47.31
N ARG A 480 7.69 18.48 -46.81
CA ARG A 480 7.27 17.33 -47.63
C ARG A 480 5.93 17.57 -48.29
N HIS A 481 4.98 18.21 -47.60
CA HIS A 481 3.69 18.55 -48.16
C HIS A 481 3.82 19.56 -49.33
N ARG A 482 4.67 20.58 -49.20
CA ARG A 482 4.95 21.52 -50.30
C ARG A 482 5.62 20.86 -51.49
N GLU A 483 6.56 19.95 -51.26
CA GLU A 483 7.21 19.16 -52.31
C GLU A 483 6.19 18.29 -53.05
N MET A 484 5.31 17.61 -52.31
CA MET A 484 4.23 16.78 -52.87
C MET A 484 3.24 17.63 -53.69
N LYS A 485 2.85 18.80 -53.19
CA LYS A 485 1.95 19.71 -53.90
C LYS A 485 2.56 20.20 -55.22
N SER A 486 3.84 20.57 -55.20
CA SER A 486 4.59 20.97 -56.41
C SER A 486 4.67 19.81 -57.42
N ALA A 487 4.92 18.59 -56.96
CA ALA A 487 4.94 17.42 -57.82
C ALA A 487 3.57 17.14 -58.47
N LEU A 488 2.49 17.29 -57.71
CA LEU A 488 1.12 17.16 -58.23
C LEU A 488 0.81 18.21 -59.30
N GLU A 489 1.19 19.47 -59.10
CA GLU A 489 1.01 20.53 -60.10
C GLU A 489 1.76 20.25 -61.42
N VAL A 490 2.95 19.63 -61.34
CA VAL A 490 3.70 19.20 -62.53
C VAL A 490 2.99 18.06 -63.26
N VAL A 491 2.47 17.07 -62.53
CA VAL A 491 1.72 15.94 -63.11
C VAL A 491 0.42 16.43 -63.73
N GLU A 492 -0.34 17.31 -63.07
CA GLU A 492 -1.55 17.92 -63.63
C GLU A 492 -1.23 18.71 -64.91
N GLY A 493 -0.13 19.46 -64.93
CA GLY A 493 0.34 20.17 -66.11
C GLY A 493 0.76 19.26 -67.26
N GLN A 494 1.32 18.08 -66.97
CA GLN A 494 1.63 17.06 -67.96
C GLN A 494 0.36 16.36 -68.47
N MET A 495 -0.61 16.08 -67.59
CA MET A 495 -1.91 15.52 -67.95
C MET A 495 -2.71 16.46 -68.85
N ALA A 496 -2.71 17.77 -68.56
CA ALA A 496 -3.37 18.77 -69.40
C ALA A 496 -2.73 18.86 -70.80
N LYS A 497 -1.39 18.81 -70.89
CA LYS A 497 -0.67 18.83 -72.16
C LYS A 497 -0.83 17.54 -72.97
N SER A 498 -0.92 16.40 -72.31
CA SER A 498 -1.22 15.12 -72.97
C SER A 498 -2.67 15.06 -73.46
N ALA A 499 -3.63 15.63 -72.73
CA ALA A 499 -5.02 15.73 -73.15
C ALA A 499 -5.25 16.67 -74.35
N GLU A 500 -4.45 17.73 -74.50
CA GLU A 500 -4.50 18.62 -75.67
C GLU A 500 -3.75 18.07 -76.91
N ALA A 501 -2.83 17.11 -76.73
CA ALA A 501 -2.02 16.55 -77.81
C ALA A 501 -2.50 15.20 -78.38
N SER A 502 -3.45 14.51 -77.74
CA SER A 502 -3.87 13.17 -78.15
C SER A 502 -5.24 13.15 -78.83
N GLY A 503 -5.24 13.47 -80.12
CA GLY A 503 -6.19 12.98 -81.10
C GLY A 503 -5.62 11.82 -81.91
N ASP A 504 -5.09 10.77 -81.25
CA ASP A 504 -5.03 9.41 -81.81
C ASP A 504 -4.52 8.41 -80.77
N ILE A 505 -5.23 7.28 -80.68
CA ILE A 505 -5.15 6.28 -79.62
C ILE A 505 -4.31 5.10 -80.11
N SER A 506 -3.24 4.75 -79.38
CA SER A 506 -2.84 3.35 -79.06
C SER A 506 -1.44 3.18 -78.44
N GLY A 507 -0.65 4.25 -78.23
CA GLY A 507 0.74 4.14 -77.73
C GLY A 507 1.01 4.65 -76.31
N VAL A 508 0.06 5.37 -75.70
CA VAL A 508 0.28 6.16 -74.48
C VAL A 508 0.02 5.37 -73.19
N GLN A 509 -0.68 4.23 -73.23
CA GLN A 509 -1.14 3.54 -72.03
C GLN A 509 -0.04 2.87 -71.17
N THR A 510 1.15 2.61 -71.71
CA THR A 510 2.17 1.84 -70.98
C THR A 510 3.01 2.68 -70.01
N GLN A 511 3.38 3.91 -70.39
CA GLN A 511 4.13 4.80 -69.48
C GLN A 511 3.27 5.34 -68.34
N HIS A 512 2.00 5.67 -68.62
CA HIS A 512 1.04 6.10 -67.61
C HIS A 512 0.82 5.05 -66.51
N ARG A 513 0.89 3.75 -66.86
CA ARG A 513 0.72 2.65 -65.92
C ARG A 513 1.91 2.48 -64.97
N GLU A 514 3.12 2.72 -65.44
CA GLU A 514 4.32 2.64 -64.60
C GLU A 514 4.40 3.80 -63.60
N GLU A 515 3.96 4.99 -63.98
CA GLU A 515 3.94 6.15 -63.09
C GLU A 515 2.86 6.04 -62.01
N LEU A 516 1.66 5.56 -62.37
CA LEU A 516 0.59 5.32 -61.39
C LEU A 516 0.97 4.20 -60.40
N ALA A 517 1.61 3.12 -60.88
CA ALA A 517 2.08 2.03 -60.02
C ALA A 517 3.20 2.47 -59.06
N LYS A 518 4.09 3.37 -59.50
CA LYS A 518 5.10 3.97 -58.62
C LYS A 518 4.46 4.87 -57.56
N LEU A 519 3.45 5.64 -57.92
CA LEU A 519 2.76 6.55 -57.00
C LEU A 519 1.96 5.77 -55.94
N LEU A 520 1.24 4.72 -56.33
CA LEU A 520 0.53 3.83 -55.40
C LEU A 520 1.49 3.13 -54.43
N LYS A 521 2.66 2.68 -54.90
CA LYS A 521 3.67 2.06 -54.04
C LYS A 521 4.23 3.04 -52.99
N ILE A 522 4.45 4.30 -53.35
CA ILE A 522 4.91 5.34 -52.42
C ILE A 522 3.83 5.64 -51.37
N MET A 523 2.55 5.62 -51.76
CA MET A 523 1.45 5.85 -50.85
C MET A 523 1.26 4.69 -49.86
N ASP A 524 1.35 3.44 -50.31
CA ASP A 524 1.28 2.26 -49.42
C ASP A 524 2.43 2.26 -48.39
N ASP A 525 3.67 2.52 -48.82
CA ASP A 525 4.84 2.62 -47.92
C ASP A 525 4.68 3.75 -46.88
N MET A 526 3.95 4.83 -47.23
CA MET A 526 3.68 5.94 -46.31
C MET A 526 2.53 5.63 -45.34
N LEU A 527 1.51 4.90 -45.77
CA LEU A 527 0.39 4.52 -44.92
C LEU A 527 0.77 3.43 -43.91
N GLU A 528 1.69 2.53 -44.26
CA GLU A 528 2.13 1.42 -43.40
C GLU A 528 2.91 1.91 -42.15
N ASN A 529 3.47 3.12 -42.18
CA ASN A 529 4.27 3.68 -41.09
C ASN A 529 3.52 4.71 -40.22
N LEU A 530 2.21 4.90 -40.44
CA LEU A 530 1.42 5.86 -39.68
C LEU A 530 0.78 5.22 -38.43
N PRO A 531 0.69 5.96 -37.30
CA PRO A 531 -0.07 5.54 -36.12
C PRO A 531 -1.55 5.28 -36.43
N ASP A 532 -2.15 4.29 -35.76
CA ASP A 532 -3.52 3.82 -36.01
C ASP A 532 -4.58 4.94 -35.92
N ASP A 533 -4.39 5.93 -35.06
CA ASP A 533 -5.30 7.07 -34.91
C ASP A 533 -5.29 7.99 -36.14
N VAL A 534 -4.13 8.17 -36.78
CA VAL A 534 -3.98 8.95 -38.01
C VAL A 534 -4.56 8.20 -39.21
N VAL A 535 -4.36 6.88 -39.27
CA VAL A 535 -4.95 6.03 -40.32
C VAL A 535 -6.48 6.06 -40.25
N ASN A 536 -7.05 5.96 -39.05
CA ASN A 536 -8.50 6.03 -38.85
C ASN A 536 -9.08 7.41 -39.21
N SER A 537 -8.36 8.49 -38.90
CA SER A 537 -8.71 9.86 -39.30
C SER A 537 -8.70 10.02 -40.83
N PHE A 538 -7.65 9.52 -41.50
CA PHE A 538 -7.52 9.57 -42.94
C PHE A 538 -8.60 8.75 -43.65
N ALA A 539 -8.88 7.53 -43.19
CA ALA A 539 -9.94 6.67 -43.74
C ALA A 539 -11.34 7.31 -43.64
N ALA A 540 -11.57 8.17 -42.64
CA ALA A 540 -12.81 8.92 -42.49
C ALA A 540 -12.86 10.23 -43.32
N SER A 541 -11.77 10.63 -43.97
CA SER A 541 -11.66 11.90 -44.69
C SER A 541 -12.25 11.85 -46.10
N GLU A 542 -12.58 13.01 -46.66
CA GLU A 542 -13.00 13.15 -48.06
C GLU A 542 -11.87 12.79 -49.04
N ASP A 543 -10.61 12.94 -48.63
CA ASP A 543 -9.43 12.64 -49.45
C ASP A 543 -9.29 11.13 -49.70
N PHE A 544 -9.74 10.30 -48.75
CA PHE A 544 -9.78 8.85 -48.93
C PHE A 544 -10.75 8.42 -50.04
N LYS A 545 -11.85 9.15 -50.24
CA LYS A 545 -12.78 8.87 -51.35
C LYS A 545 -12.14 9.14 -52.72
N LEU A 546 -11.26 10.14 -52.79
CA LEU A 546 -10.48 10.42 -54.01
C LEU A 546 -9.47 9.30 -54.27
N TYR A 547 -8.82 8.78 -53.21
CA TYR A 547 -7.95 7.62 -53.28
C TYR A 547 -8.68 6.37 -53.78
N GLU A 548 -9.84 6.03 -53.19
CA GLU A 548 -10.68 4.92 -53.65
C GLU A 548 -11.06 5.05 -55.13
N LYS A 549 -11.39 6.27 -55.57
CA LYS A 549 -11.75 6.53 -56.97
C LYS A 549 -10.59 6.26 -57.92
N ILE A 550 -9.36 6.64 -57.55
CA ILE A 550 -8.16 6.38 -58.33
C ILE A 550 -7.82 4.89 -58.33
N LEU A 551 -7.97 4.22 -57.18
CA LEU A 551 -7.73 2.78 -57.03
C LEU A 551 -8.71 1.96 -57.88
N ASN A 552 -9.98 2.35 -57.91
CA ASN A 552 -11.01 1.68 -58.72
C ASN A 552 -10.76 1.84 -60.22
N ILE A 553 -10.33 3.02 -60.68
CA ILE A 553 -9.92 3.22 -62.08
C ILE A 553 -8.77 2.27 -62.46
N TYR A 554 -7.83 2.02 -61.53
CA TYR A 554 -6.72 1.11 -61.77
C TYR A 554 -7.11 -0.39 -61.75
N LEU A 555 -8.14 -0.75 -60.99
CA LEU A 555 -8.65 -2.12 -60.88
C LEU A 555 -9.62 -2.48 -62.01
N GLU A 556 -10.47 -1.56 -62.46
CA GLU A 556 -11.42 -1.78 -63.56
C GLU A 556 -10.74 -1.95 -64.93
N GLU A 557 -9.51 -1.47 -65.13
CA GLU A 557 -8.73 -1.71 -66.36
C GLU A 557 -7.92 -3.02 -66.37
N LYS A 558 -8.06 -3.87 -65.34
CA LYS A 558 -7.40 -5.19 -65.24
C LYS A 558 -8.31 -6.38 -65.53
N GLU A 559 -9.62 -6.18 -65.65
CA GLU A 559 -10.58 -7.14 -66.23
C GLU A 559 -10.75 -6.89 -67.73
#